data_AF-A0A6L6IQP0-F1
#
_entry.id   AF-A0A6L6IQP0-F1
#
_cell.length_a   1.000
_cell.length_b   1.000
_cell.length_c   1.000
_cell.angle_alpha   90.00
_cell.angle_beta   90.00
_cell.angle_gamma   90.00
#
_symmetry.space_group_name_H-M   'P 1'
#
loop_
_entity.id
_entity.type
_entity.pdbx_description
1 polymer ?
#
loop_
_entity_poly.entity_id
_entity_poly.type
_entity_poly.pdbx_seq_one_letter_code
_entity_poly.pdbx_strand_id
1 'polypeptide(L)'
;MRKCIIFTLFVFLGVSVSEAKISPEIKIPYGFEPKNFFIEKIEPYSYNSVETSECASVEYKKYSFSMGNEKAKGQLLLDNLVCLTDRNVYESGIIPGLEERISYSRGKNIWVKLKNKRSEISSPYLKIPYKPIKLYNIVSPNARGFAVVSENILPEYREYKGIIKELYFCLVREDYALCGKNNITTDVKDEEDRLTFYFLKSVESMSIGLR
;
A
#
# COMPACT_ATOMS: atom_id res chain seq x y z
N MET A 1 -27.88 43.39 40.63
CA MET A 1 -26.91 42.27 40.65
C MET A 1 -27.16 41.37 39.44
N ARG A 2 -26.45 41.58 38.33
CA ARG A 2 -26.53 40.73 37.13
C ARG A 2 -25.41 39.69 37.23
N LYS A 3 -25.76 38.40 37.39
CA LYS A 3 -24.81 37.29 37.29
C LYS A 3 -24.81 36.81 35.84
N CYS A 4 -23.74 37.11 35.10
CA CYS A 4 -23.46 36.46 33.83
C CYS A 4 -22.87 35.07 34.12
N ILE A 5 -23.61 34.03 33.76
CA ILE A 5 -23.12 32.66 33.74
C ILE A 5 -22.45 32.46 32.38
N ILE A 6 -21.12 32.34 32.38
CA ILE A 6 -20.34 32.01 31.18
C ILE A 6 -20.48 30.50 30.97
N PHE A 7 -21.16 30.11 29.90
CA PHE A 7 -21.21 28.73 29.43
C PHE A 7 -19.93 28.42 28.68
N THR A 8 -19.00 27.71 29.30
CA THR A 8 -17.78 27.20 28.64
C THR A 8 -18.19 25.99 27.79
N LEU A 9 -18.36 26.21 26.48
CA LEU A 9 -18.64 25.16 25.51
C LEU A 9 -17.33 24.37 25.27
N PHE A 10 -17.18 23.22 25.92
CA PHE A 10 -16.13 22.25 25.58
C PHE A 10 -16.48 21.63 24.23
N VAL A 11 -15.92 22.19 23.15
CA VAL A 11 -15.91 21.54 21.83
C VAL A 11 -14.93 20.39 21.91
N PHE A 12 -15.42 19.20 22.27
CA PHE A 12 -14.71 17.96 22.00
C PHE A 12 -14.65 17.78 20.48
N LEU A 13 -13.55 18.26 19.88
CA LEU A 13 -13.09 17.81 18.57
C LEU A 13 -12.79 16.31 18.69
N GLY A 14 -13.82 15.48 18.49
CA GLY A 14 -13.66 14.04 18.38
C GLY A 14 -12.76 13.75 17.20
N VAL A 15 -11.50 13.40 17.48
CA VAL A 15 -10.62 12.76 16.51
C VAL A 15 -11.28 11.42 16.21
N SER A 16 -12.02 11.35 15.10
CA SER A 16 -12.50 10.09 14.56
C SER A 16 -11.28 9.27 14.17
N VAL A 17 -10.82 8.42 15.08
CA VAL A 17 -9.87 7.36 14.76
C VAL A 17 -10.62 6.45 13.79
N SER A 18 -10.40 6.68 12.50
CA SER A 18 -10.93 5.79 11.48
C SER A 18 -10.29 4.43 11.70
N GLU A 19 -11.12 3.40 11.90
CA GLU A 19 -10.61 2.03 11.92
C GLU A 19 -9.93 1.74 10.59
N ALA A 20 -8.78 1.07 10.66
CA ALA A 20 -8.07 0.65 9.47
C ALA A 20 -8.91 -0.38 8.69
N LYS A 21 -8.95 -0.24 7.36
CA LYS A 21 -9.83 -1.01 6.49
C LYS A 21 -9.28 -1.13 5.08
N ILE A 22 -9.33 -2.35 4.54
CA ILE A 22 -9.12 -2.63 3.11
C ILE A 22 -10.43 -2.93 2.39
N SER A 23 -10.56 -2.45 1.14
CA SER A 23 -11.65 -2.78 0.23
C SER A 23 -11.13 -3.09 -1.19
N PRO A 24 -11.58 -4.15 -1.87
CA PRO A 24 -12.52 -5.16 -1.38
C PRO A 24 -11.93 -5.99 -0.24
N GLU A 25 -12.80 -6.69 0.50
CA GLU A 25 -12.37 -7.57 1.59
C GLU A 25 -11.40 -8.65 1.09
N ILE A 26 -10.34 -8.89 1.86
CA ILE A 26 -9.30 -9.87 1.53
C ILE A 26 -9.62 -11.22 2.17
N LYS A 27 -9.49 -12.29 1.40
CA LYS A 27 -9.72 -13.65 1.90
C LYS A 27 -8.67 -14.01 2.94
N ILE A 28 -9.12 -14.39 4.14
CA ILE A 28 -8.24 -14.80 5.24
C ILE A 28 -7.69 -16.21 4.95
N PRO A 29 -6.36 -16.42 4.93
CA PRO A 29 -5.78 -17.73 4.72
C PRO A 29 -5.98 -18.63 5.94
N TYR A 30 -6.07 -19.94 5.69
CA TYR A 30 -6.14 -20.93 6.76
C TYR A 30 -4.92 -20.86 7.68
N GLY A 31 -5.16 -20.90 8.99
CA GLY A 31 -4.11 -20.81 10.02
C GLY A 31 -3.60 -19.40 10.28
N PHE A 32 -4.28 -18.35 9.78
CA PHE A 32 -3.92 -16.98 10.12
C PHE A 32 -4.16 -16.68 11.61
N GLU A 33 -3.14 -16.18 12.29
CA GLU A 33 -3.22 -15.71 13.66
C GLU A 33 -3.07 -14.18 13.72
N PRO A 34 -4.14 -13.42 14.04
CA PRO A 34 -4.10 -11.95 14.03
C PRO A 34 -3.07 -11.32 14.98
N LYS A 35 -2.62 -12.06 15.99
CA LYS A 35 -1.64 -11.63 17.00
C LYS A 35 -0.20 -11.96 16.62
N ASN A 36 0.02 -12.75 15.57
CA ASN A 36 1.35 -13.16 15.14
C ASN A 36 1.92 -12.13 14.15
N PHE A 37 2.53 -11.08 14.69
CA PHE A 37 3.21 -10.04 13.93
C PHE A 37 4.39 -9.49 14.72
N PHE A 38 5.32 -8.87 14.00
CA PHE A 38 6.35 -8.03 14.60
C PHE A 38 6.00 -6.56 14.35
N ILE A 39 6.22 -5.69 15.33
CA ILE A 39 6.16 -4.25 15.08
C ILE A 39 7.49 -3.86 14.44
N GLU A 40 7.43 -3.27 13.26
CA GLU A 40 8.60 -2.78 12.55
C GLU A 40 8.50 -1.27 12.40
N LYS A 41 9.64 -0.61 12.60
CA LYS A 41 9.81 0.83 12.40
C LYS A 41 10.86 1.01 11.32
N ILE A 42 10.52 1.79 10.30
CA ILE A 42 11.41 2.09 9.19
C ILE A 42 11.42 3.59 8.91
N GLU A 43 12.55 4.05 8.43
CA GLU A 43 12.75 5.41 7.95
C GLU A 43 12.80 5.33 6.41
N PRO A 44 11.76 5.77 5.69
CA PRO A 44 11.71 5.71 4.23
C PRO A 44 12.81 6.56 3.59
N TYR A 45 13.29 6.14 2.42
CA TYR A 45 14.19 6.96 1.63
C TYR A 45 13.43 8.17 1.04
N SER A 46 13.98 9.37 1.16
CA SER A 46 13.45 10.57 0.49
C SER A 46 13.97 10.61 -0.95
N TYR A 47 13.06 10.58 -1.93
CA TYR A 47 13.42 10.76 -3.34
C TYR A 47 13.22 12.23 -3.73
N ASN A 48 14.35 12.94 -3.86
CA ASN A 48 14.48 14.35 -4.24
C ASN A 48 13.96 15.39 -3.23
N SER A 49 14.87 16.29 -2.86
CA SER A 49 14.69 17.63 -2.24
C SER A 49 14.35 17.70 -0.75
N VAL A 50 15.30 18.29 0.00
CA VAL A 50 15.13 19.07 1.24
C VAL A 50 14.26 18.41 2.32
N GLU A 51 14.90 17.65 3.21
CA GLU A 51 14.43 17.33 4.59
C GLU A 51 12.90 17.39 4.82
N THR A 52 12.11 16.58 4.10
CA THR A 52 10.71 16.38 4.50
C THR A 52 10.68 15.36 5.63
N SER A 53 10.84 15.88 6.84
CA SER A 53 10.82 15.12 8.08
C SER A 53 9.46 14.48 8.39
N GLU A 54 8.46 14.54 7.50
CA GLU A 54 7.10 14.06 7.78
C GLU A 54 6.86 12.57 7.52
N CYS A 55 7.58 11.93 6.60
CA CYS A 55 7.62 10.46 6.54
C CYS A 55 8.65 9.85 7.51
N ALA A 56 9.29 10.65 8.39
CA ALA A 56 10.50 10.28 9.13
C ALA A 56 10.42 8.99 9.93
N SER A 57 9.23 8.53 10.31
CA SER A 57 9.02 7.23 10.94
C SER A 57 7.77 6.57 10.37
N VAL A 58 7.90 5.33 9.92
CA VAL A 58 6.76 4.50 9.56
C VAL A 58 6.75 3.32 10.50
N GLU A 59 5.66 3.16 11.25
CA GLU A 59 5.42 2.00 12.10
C GLU A 59 4.34 1.12 11.49
N TYR A 60 4.56 -0.19 11.47
CA TYR A 60 3.56 -1.14 10.99
C TYR A 60 3.72 -2.52 11.62
N LYS A 61 2.66 -3.32 11.51
CA LYS A 61 2.67 -4.72 11.88
C LYS A 61 3.18 -5.52 10.69
N LYS A 62 4.40 -6.03 10.78
CA LYS A 62 4.98 -6.98 9.84
C LYS A 62 4.38 -8.35 10.08
N TYR A 63 3.39 -8.71 9.27
CA TYR A 63 2.84 -10.06 9.25
C TYR A 63 3.70 -10.98 8.39
N SER A 64 3.90 -12.21 8.84
CA SER A 64 4.66 -13.23 8.12
C SER A 64 4.14 -14.62 8.50
N PHE A 65 4.56 -15.64 7.74
CA PHE A 65 4.29 -17.04 8.07
C PHE A 65 5.58 -17.85 7.96
N SER A 66 5.74 -18.82 8.85
CA SER A 66 6.81 -19.81 8.75
C SER A 66 6.27 -21.06 8.08
N MET A 67 7.02 -21.61 7.12
CA MET A 67 6.75 -22.91 6.50
C MET A 67 7.92 -23.84 6.80
N GLY A 68 7.77 -24.67 7.84
CA GLY A 68 8.78 -25.69 8.18
C GLY A 68 10.10 -25.17 8.78
N ASN A 69 11.13 -26.02 8.73
CA ASN A 69 12.46 -25.81 9.34
C ASN A 69 13.40 -24.92 8.51
N GLU A 70 13.03 -24.57 7.28
CA GLU A 70 13.69 -23.51 6.54
C GLU A 70 12.91 -22.23 6.83
N LYS A 71 13.61 -21.19 7.30
CA LYS A 71 13.05 -19.84 7.43
C LYS A 71 12.48 -19.45 6.07
N ALA A 72 11.17 -19.60 5.91
CA ALA A 72 10.51 -19.40 4.64
C ALA A 72 10.84 -18.00 4.14
N LYS A 73 11.43 -17.95 2.95
CA LYS A 73 11.85 -16.80 2.15
C LYS A 73 10.71 -15.84 1.78
N GLY A 74 9.54 -15.99 2.40
CA GLY A 74 8.38 -15.14 2.25
C GLY A 74 8.43 -13.92 3.16
N GLN A 75 9.57 -13.23 3.23
CA GLN A 75 9.65 -11.99 3.97
C GLN A 75 9.07 -10.88 3.10
N LEU A 76 8.11 -10.13 3.64
CA LEU A 76 7.72 -8.87 3.06
C LEU A 76 8.90 -7.91 3.19
N LEU A 77 9.77 -7.90 2.18
CA LEU A 77 10.82 -6.92 2.04
C LEU A 77 10.18 -5.66 1.49
N LEU A 78 9.77 -4.77 2.40
CA LEU A 78 9.44 -3.38 2.07
C LEU A 78 10.74 -2.59 1.87
N ASP A 79 11.66 -3.17 1.11
CA ASP A 79 12.93 -2.57 0.78
C ASP A 79 12.62 -1.56 -0.33
N ASN A 80 12.96 -0.28 -0.11
CA ASN A 80 12.67 0.85 -1.00
C ASN A 80 11.28 1.49 -0.82
N LEU A 81 10.89 1.77 0.42
CA LEU A 81 9.85 2.77 0.65
C LEU A 81 10.35 4.15 0.28
N VAL A 82 9.52 4.89 -0.45
CA VAL A 82 9.82 6.22 -0.94
C VAL A 82 8.76 7.18 -0.40
N CYS A 83 9.22 8.28 0.20
CA CYS A 83 8.35 9.41 0.52
C CYS A 83 8.24 10.35 -0.69
N LEU A 84 7.02 10.69 -1.06
CA LEU A 84 6.64 11.54 -2.19
C LEU A 84 5.67 12.62 -1.71
N THR A 85 5.39 13.61 -2.56
CA THR A 85 4.24 14.51 -2.36
C THR A 85 2.93 13.80 -2.71
N ASP A 86 1.84 14.16 -2.04
CA ASP A 86 0.50 13.59 -2.27
C ASP A 86 0.02 13.75 -3.72
N ARG A 87 0.39 14.87 -4.35
CA ARG A 87 0.04 15.23 -5.72
C ARG A 87 0.44 14.13 -6.70
N ASN A 88 1.62 13.54 -6.53
CA ASN A 88 2.11 12.46 -7.39
C ASN A 88 1.20 11.22 -7.33
N VAL A 89 0.57 10.98 -6.18
CA VAL A 89 -0.31 9.83 -5.95
C VAL A 89 -1.75 10.11 -6.38
N TYR A 90 -2.27 11.31 -6.14
CA TYR A 90 -3.62 11.68 -6.56
C TYR A 90 -3.75 11.92 -8.08
N GLU A 91 -2.74 12.53 -8.71
CA GLU A 91 -2.80 12.87 -10.13
C GLU A 91 -2.39 11.70 -11.04
N SER A 92 -1.33 10.97 -10.67
CA SER A 92 -0.73 9.96 -11.56
C SER A 92 -0.84 8.53 -11.05
N GLY A 93 -1.14 8.31 -9.75
CA GLY A 93 -1.33 6.99 -9.15
C GLY A 93 -0.34 5.97 -9.68
N ILE A 94 0.97 6.28 -9.58
CA ILE A 94 2.05 5.69 -10.38
C ILE A 94 1.92 4.16 -10.45
N ILE A 95 1.53 3.65 -11.62
CA ILE A 95 1.81 2.27 -12.06
C ILE A 95 2.21 2.38 -13.53
N PRO A 96 3.52 2.42 -13.84
CA PRO A 96 3.99 2.52 -15.20
C PRO A 96 3.67 1.25 -15.99
N GLY A 97 3.24 1.42 -17.25
CA GLY A 97 3.43 0.41 -18.28
C GLY A 97 2.28 -0.54 -18.60
N LEU A 98 1.10 -0.46 -17.99
CA LEU A 98 0.00 -1.43 -18.24
C LEU A 98 -1.22 -0.83 -18.94
N GLU A 99 -2.15 -1.68 -19.39
CA GLU A 99 -3.42 -1.24 -19.98
C GLU A 99 -4.35 -0.51 -19.00
N GLU A 100 -4.11 -0.62 -17.69
CA GLU A 100 -4.85 0.06 -16.63
C GLU A 100 -3.92 1.01 -15.85
N ARG A 101 -4.41 2.21 -15.50
CA ARG A 101 -3.82 3.11 -14.50
C ARG A 101 -4.72 3.27 -13.29
N ILE A 102 -4.12 3.67 -12.19
CA ILE A 102 -4.83 4.00 -10.95
C ILE A 102 -5.01 5.51 -10.88
N SER A 103 -6.23 5.95 -10.57
CA SER A 103 -6.55 7.37 -10.45
C SER A 103 -7.50 7.60 -9.29
N TYR A 104 -7.32 8.71 -8.60
CA TYR A 104 -8.20 9.07 -7.49
C TYR A 104 -9.51 9.68 -7.98
N SER A 105 -10.62 9.04 -7.65
CA SER A 105 -11.95 9.55 -7.94
C SER A 105 -12.43 10.45 -6.80
N ARG A 106 -12.34 11.77 -6.98
CA ARG A 106 -12.84 12.75 -5.98
C ARG A 106 -14.30 12.53 -5.62
N GLY A 107 -15.16 12.24 -6.61
CA GLY A 107 -16.59 12.01 -6.40
C GLY A 107 -16.91 10.74 -5.60
N LYS A 108 -16.04 9.72 -5.65
CA LYS A 108 -16.20 8.47 -4.89
C LYS A 108 -15.32 8.40 -3.64
N ASN A 109 -14.41 9.36 -3.46
CA ASN A 109 -13.42 9.41 -2.39
C ASN A 109 -12.55 8.13 -2.29
N ILE A 110 -12.26 7.50 -3.43
CA ILE A 110 -11.50 6.25 -3.55
C ILE A 110 -10.65 6.25 -4.82
N TRP A 111 -9.60 5.44 -4.86
CA TRP A 111 -8.87 5.10 -6.07
C TRP A 111 -9.67 4.12 -6.91
N VAL A 112 -9.64 4.34 -8.22
CA VAL A 112 -10.33 3.54 -9.24
C VAL A 112 -9.36 3.16 -10.36
N LYS A 113 -9.69 2.08 -11.05
CA LYS A 113 -8.98 1.68 -12.28
C LYS A 113 -9.54 2.43 -13.48
N LEU A 114 -8.67 3.00 -14.29
CA LEU A 114 -9.00 3.60 -15.58
C LEU A 114 -8.19 2.90 -16.67
N LYS A 115 -8.72 2.84 -17.89
CA LYS A 115 -7.93 2.37 -19.03
C LYS A 115 -6.90 3.42 -19.42
N ASN A 116 -5.68 2.97 -19.69
CA ASN A 116 -4.64 3.81 -20.29
C ASN A 116 -4.90 3.98 -21.78
N LYS A 117 -4.42 5.11 -22.32
CA LYS A 117 -4.30 5.24 -23.78
C LYS A 117 -3.19 4.33 -24.26
N ARG A 118 -3.32 3.78 -25.46
CA ARG A 118 -2.28 2.92 -26.06
C ARG A 118 -0.90 3.59 -26.11
N SER A 119 -0.85 4.91 -26.29
CA SER A 119 0.38 5.71 -26.29
C SER A 119 1.06 5.82 -24.92
N GLU A 120 0.35 5.55 -23.83
CA GLU A 120 0.83 5.62 -22.44
C GLU A 120 1.34 4.25 -21.95
N ILE A 121 1.10 3.19 -22.72
CA ILE A 121 1.58 1.83 -22.41
C ILE A 121 3.02 1.70 -22.87
N SER A 122 3.90 1.25 -21.98
CA SER A 122 5.30 1.02 -22.29
C SER A 122 5.46 -0.12 -23.31
N SER A 123 6.34 0.09 -24.30
CA SER A 123 6.53 -0.83 -25.43
C SER A 123 6.72 -2.32 -25.05
N PRO A 124 7.49 -2.69 -24.01
CA PRO A 124 7.64 -4.09 -23.61
C PRO A 124 6.32 -4.76 -23.21
N TYR A 125 5.42 -4.00 -22.58
CA TYR A 125 4.15 -4.49 -22.07
C TYR A 125 3.06 -4.58 -23.15
N LEU A 126 3.22 -3.92 -24.30
CA LEU A 126 2.33 -4.09 -25.45
C LEU A 126 2.42 -5.50 -26.08
N LYS A 127 3.47 -6.26 -25.76
CA LYS A 127 3.75 -7.58 -26.35
C LYS A 127 3.31 -8.75 -25.48
N ILE A 128 2.90 -8.51 -24.24
CA ILE A 128 2.47 -9.56 -23.32
C ILE A 128 0.94 -9.62 -23.26
N PRO A 129 0.33 -10.82 -23.12
CA PRO A 129 -1.09 -10.92 -22.84
C PRO A 129 -1.43 -10.23 -21.53
N TYR A 130 -2.29 -9.20 -21.61
CA TYR A 130 -2.67 -8.42 -20.46
C TYR A 130 -3.59 -9.19 -19.50
N LYS A 131 -3.33 -9.05 -18.20
CA LYS A 131 -4.19 -9.52 -17.11
C LYS A 131 -4.67 -8.33 -16.28
N PRO A 132 -5.98 -8.20 -15.99
CA PRO A 132 -6.50 -7.11 -15.16
C PRO A 132 -5.82 -7.03 -13.80
N ILE A 133 -5.42 -5.82 -13.39
CA ILE A 133 -4.80 -5.64 -12.07
C ILE A 133 -5.88 -5.69 -10.98
N LYS A 134 -5.51 -6.19 -9.79
CA LYS A 134 -6.37 -6.13 -8.61
C LYS A 134 -6.05 -4.87 -7.83
N LEU A 135 -7.06 -4.05 -7.58
CA LEU A 135 -6.95 -2.80 -6.83
C LEU A 135 -7.62 -2.95 -5.46
N TYR A 136 -6.91 -2.51 -4.44
CA TYR A 136 -7.38 -2.41 -3.07
C TYR A 136 -7.30 -0.95 -2.63
N ASN A 137 -8.40 -0.40 -2.13
CA ASN A 137 -8.41 0.86 -1.39
C ASN A 137 -8.10 0.57 0.07
N ILE A 138 -7.27 1.41 0.67
CA ILE A 138 -6.75 1.22 2.02
C ILE A 138 -7.03 2.47 2.85
N VAL A 139 -7.59 2.27 4.03
CA VAL A 139 -7.59 3.22 5.12
C VAL A 139 -6.70 2.61 6.19
N SER A 140 -5.64 3.32 6.57
CA SER A 140 -4.73 2.95 7.65
C SER A 140 -4.93 3.96 8.80
N PRO A 141 -4.34 3.77 10.00
CA PRO A 141 -4.64 4.57 11.19
C PRO A 141 -4.62 6.10 11.02
N ASN A 142 -3.71 6.64 10.19
CA ASN A 142 -3.62 8.07 9.90
C ASN A 142 -3.37 8.39 8.42
N ALA A 143 -3.64 7.44 7.53
CA ALA A 143 -3.36 7.56 6.12
C ALA A 143 -4.43 6.84 5.28
N ARG A 144 -4.53 7.19 4.01
CA ARG A 144 -5.41 6.49 3.05
C ARG A 144 -4.71 6.33 1.73
N GLY A 145 -5.08 5.31 0.97
CA GLY A 145 -4.41 5.08 -0.29
C GLY A 145 -4.89 3.84 -0.99
N PHE A 146 -3.98 3.20 -1.69
CA PHE A 146 -4.27 2.01 -2.45
C PHE A 146 -3.11 1.02 -2.46
N ALA A 147 -3.44 -0.23 -2.73
CA ALA A 147 -2.49 -1.25 -3.14
C ALA A 147 -2.95 -1.93 -4.43
N VAL A 148 -1.99 -2.41 -5.21
CA VAL A 148 -2.21 -3.15 -6.45
C VAL A 148 -1.45 -4.47 -6.42
N VAL A 149 -2.10 -5.51 -6.94
CA VAL A 149 -1.49 -6.80 -7.26
C VAL A 149 -1.54 -6.97 -8.77
N SER A 150 -0.37 -7.10 -9.39
CA SER A 150 -0.18 -7.27 -10.84
C SER A 150 0.47 -8.61 -11.15
N GLU A 151 -0.09 -9.33 -12.12
CA GLU A 151 0.50 -10.53 -12.72
C GLU A 151 1.16 -10.24 -14.07
N ASN A 152 1.18 -8.97 -14.49
CA ASN A 152 1.71 -8.52 -15.76
C ASN A 152 3.23 -8.37 -15.67
N ILE A 153 3.93 -9.50 -15.55
CA ILE A 153 5.39 -9.54 -15.41
C ILE A 153 6.02 -9.74 -16.78
N LEU A 154 7.01 -8.92 -17.10
CA LEU A 154 7.80 -9.11 -18.33
C LEU A 154 8.52 -10.47 -18.29
N PRO A 155 8.62 -11.19 -19.42
CA PRO A 155 9.26 -12.51 -19.47
C PRO A 155 10.66 -12.52 -18.86
N GLU A 156 11.47 -11.48 -19.14
CA GLU A 156 12.81 -11.36 -18.55
C GLU A 156 12.82 -11.35 -17.01
N TYR A 157 11.85 -10.70 -16.36
CA TYR A 157 11.76 -10.68 -14.90
C TYR A 157 11.28 -12.00 -14.32
N ARG A 158 10.43 -12.72 -15.05
CA ARG A 158 10.01 -14.07 -14.68
C ARG A 158 11.19 -15.04 -14.77
N GLU A 159 11.95 -14.99 -15.86
CA GLU A 159 13.07 -15.90 -16.12
C GLU A 159 14.28 -15.62 -15.21
N TYR A 160 14.72 -14.37 -15.10
CA TYR A 160 15.96 -14.05 -14.37
C TYR A 160 15.77 -13.85 -12.87
N LYS A 161 14.58 -13.41 -12.44
CA LYS A 161 14.30 -13.07 -11.03
C LYS A 161 13.24 -13.95 -10.39
N GLY A 162 12.63 -14.86 -11.15
CA GLY A 162 11.54 -15.70 -10.67
C GLY A 162 10.27 -14.93 -10.30
N ILE A 163 10.12 -13.66 -10.74
CA ILE A 163 9.00 -12.83 -10.32
C ILE A 163 7.72 -13.34 -10.98
N ILE A 164 6.71 -13.64 -10.18
CA ILE A 164 5.39 -14.08 -10.65
C ILE A 164 4.31 -13.01 -10.45
N LYS A 165 4.47 -12.15 -9.43
CA LYS A 165 3.58 -11.02 -9.12
C LYS A 165 4.36 -9.83 -8.60
N GLU A 166 3.85 -8.66 -8.92
CA GLU A 166 4.27 -7.39 -8.37
C GLU A 166 3.16 -6.84 -7.47
N LEU A 167 3.58 -6.39 -6.30
CA LEU A 167 2.77 -5.73 -5.29
C LEU A 167 3.22 -4.27 -5.23
N TYR A 168 2.29 -3.35 -5.29
CA TYR A 168 2.58 -1.92 -5.19
C TYR A 168 1.60 -1.27 -4.22
N PHE A 169 2.02 -0.25 -3.49
CA PHE A 169 1.11 0.55 -2.69
C PHE A 169 1.57 2.00 -2.59
N CYS A 170 0.61 2.88 -2.30
CA CYS A 170 0.85 4.23 -1.84
C CYS A 170 -0.17 4.58 -0.75
N LEU A 171 0.29 5.18 0.34
CA LEU A 171 -0.53 5.72 1.41
C LEU A 171 -0.27 7.22 1.54
N VAL A 172 -1.33 8.01 1.52
CA VAL A 172 -1.31 9.47 1.62
C VAL A 172 -1.73 9.89 3.01
N ARG A 173 -0.92 10.74 3.64
CA ARG A 173 -1.21 11.48 4.86
C ARG A 173 -0.95 12.95 4.59
N GLU A 174 -2.01 13.76 4.69
CA GLU A 174 -1.94 15.21 4.42
C GLU A 174 -1.28 15.47 3.05
N ASP A 175 -0.16 16.20 3.02
CA ASP A 175 0.56 16.60 1.79
C ASP A 175 1.64 15.58 1.37
N TYR A 176 1.75 14.45 2.08
CA TYR A 176 2.79 13.45 1.89
C TYR A 176 2.23 12.09 1.52
N ALA A 177 3.02 11.32 0.78
CA ALA A 177 2.69 9.96 0.43
C ALA A 177 3.87 9.01 0.61
N LEU A 178 3.61 7.87 1.25
CA LEU A 178 4.52 6.75 1.37
C LEU A 178 4.18 5.71 0.30
N CYS A 179 5.09 5.46 -0.63
CA CYS A 179 4.90 4.45 -1.67
C CYS A 179 5.95 3.36 -1.57
N GLY A 180 5.57 2.13 -1.93
CA GLY A 180 6.47 0.98 -1.90
C GLY A 180 6.07 -0.09 -2.90
N LYS A 181 7.01 -0.99 -3.16
CA LYS A 181 6.82 -2.14 -4.05
C LYS A 181 7.41 -3.40 -3.44
N ASN A 182 6.84 -4.54 -3.78
CA ASN A 182 7.38 -5.84 -3.44
C ASN A 182 7.07 -6.86 -4.55
N ASN A 183 7.83 -7.96 -4.61
CA ASN A 183 7.67 -9.01 -5.60
C ASN A 183 7.37 -10.34 -4.90
N ILE A 184 6.51 -11.15 -5.51
CA ILE A 184 6.33 -12.56 -5.12
C ILE A 184 7.09 -13.41 -6.13
N THR A 185 7.87 -14.37 -5.64
CA THR A 185 8.74 -15.24 -6.45
C THR A 185 8.44 -16.74 -6.34
N THR A 186 7.45 -17.13 -5.52
CA THR A 186 6.97 -18.51 -5.41
C THR A 186 5.82 -18.75 -6.36
N ASP A 187 5.82 -19.86 -7.09
CA ASP A 187 4.72 -20.30 -7.96
C ASP A 187 3.70 -21.20 -7.25
N VAL A 188 3.93 -21.51 -5.96
CA VAL A 188 3.00 -22.28 -5.13
C VAL A 188 1.80 -21.41 -4.77
N LYS A 189 0.62 -21.77 -5.31
CA LYS A 189 -0.58 -20.94 -5.23
C LYS A 189 -0.99 -20.54 -3.81
N ASP A 190 -0.94 -21.47 -2.86
CA ASP A 190 -1.30 -21.20 -1.47
C ASP A 190 -0.31 -20.25 -0.78
N GLU A 191 0.98 -20.32 -1.16
CA GLU A 191 2.00 -19.40 -0.66
C GLU A 191 1.83 -18.01 -1.25
N GLU A 192 1.58 -17.92 -2.55
CA GLU A 192 1.32 -16.67 -3.27
C GLU A 192 0.12 -15.91 -2.65
N ASP A 193 -0.98 -16.61 -2.38
CA ASP A 193 -2.18 -16.02 -1.78
C ASP A 193 -1.92 -15.58 -0.33
N ARG A 194 -1.15 -16.36 0.45
CA ARG A 194 -0.71 -15.98 1.80
C ARG A 194 0.19 -14.74 1.79
N LEU A 195 1.20 -14.70 0.91
CA LEU A 195 2.10 -13.55 0.78
C LEU A 195 1.35 -12.28 0.39
N THR A 196 0.41 -12.39 -0.55
CA THR A 196 -0.48 -11.29 -0.93
C THR A 196 -1.31 -10.80 0.26
N PHE A 197 -1.91 -11.73 1.02
CA PHE A 197 -2.68 -11.39 2.22
C PHE A 197 -1.83 -10.67 3.26
N TYR A 198 -0.63 -11.20 3.59
CA TYR A 198 0.24 -10.61 4.60
C TYR A 198 0.80 -9.25 4.20
N PHE A 199 1.09 -9.04 2.90
CA PHE A 199 1.39 -7.72 2.37
C PHE A 199 0.27 -6.73 2.65
N LEU A 200 -0.95 -7.06 2.23
CA LEU A 200 -2.10 -6.17 2.37
C LEU A 200 -2.38 -5.86 3.85
N LYS A 201 -2.39 -6.87 4.73
CA LYS A 201 -2.55 -6.66 6.18
C LYS A 201 -1.45 -5.80 6.79
N SER A 202 -0.20 -5.93 6.31
CA SER A 202 0.90 -5.09 6.79
C SER A 202 0.69 -3.63 6.37
N VAL A 203 0.32 -3.37 5.11
CA VAL A 203 0.03 -2.02 4.60
C VAL A 203 -1.18 -1.37 5.29
N GLU A 204 -2.25 -2.13 5.56
CA GLU A 204 -3.41 -1.65 6.33
C GLU A 204 -3.04 -1.16 7.74
N SER A 205 -2.01 -1.77 8.34
CA SER A 205 -1.55 -1.41 9.67
C SER A 205 -0.58 -0.23 9.72
N MET A 206 -0.10 0.26 8.58
CA MET A 206 0.92 1.30 8.52
C MET A 206 0.44 2.64 9.05
N SER A 207 1.26 3.23 9.92
CA SER A 207 1.12 4.60 10.38
C SER A 207 2.32 5.42 9.91
N ILE A 208 2.06 6.58 9.29
CA ILE A 208 3.09 7.46 8.73
C ILE A 208 3.38 8.60 9.70
N GLY A 209 4.64 8.89 10.01
CA GLY A 209 5.10 10.08 10.73
C GLY A 209 4.63 10.14 12.19
N LEU A 210 4.72 9.03 12.92
CA LEU A 210 4.51 9.02 14.37
C LEU A 210 5.75 9.63 15.05
N ARG A 211 5.63 10.88 15.50
CA ARG A 211 6.53 11.48 16.49
C ARG A 211 5.90 11.37 17.87
#